data_AF-A0AAV1C4M6-F1
#
_entry.id   AF-A0AAV1C4M6-F1
#
_cell.length_a   1.000
_cell.length_b   1.000
_cell.length_c   1.000
_cell.angle_alpha   90.00
_cell.angle_beta   90.00
_cell.angle_gamma   90.00
#
_symmetry.space_group_name_H-M   'P 1'
#
loop_
_entity.id
_entity.type
_entity.pdbx_description
1 polymer ?
#
loop_
_entity_poly.entity_id
_entity_poly.type
_entity_poly.pdbx_seq_one_letter_code
_entity_poly.pdbx_strand_id
1 'polypeptide(L)'
;MGLMKSLDFYRFEKKNSGLLARFCFGLWLLSSLFQPVLGLRPLRERSQSWGDEWLFVRKKESELGPFSPWNITGTYRGSWRFLESSNGSSRFPDFKISSGNSVLELVSTPTKISGVHYVQGVLIFHDVYDNEHEVGGAQIRVEGVYIWPFRQLRMVAYSGKEGEFSQEDDYILSNPYHLLGVFSSQVFQESPREKIWKRKHSPIYEMEKHCNIEIAAQVSLVSPTQNDGEHERYHLEGLMESPSADDDGDCFSPMALNATSVNIEVYYNKAVNYTLMVTFVSFLQVLLLIRQMEHSNTQSGAAKVSTWMIGQQAIMDAYLCLLHLTAGILVESLFNAFATAAFFKFVVFSIFEMRYLLAIWKASRSTNNGEGWEVMRRELSVLYSRFYGILLGGILIMYEFHKFLRLILLLMHSFWIPQIVTNVMRDSRKPLHPHYILGMSITRLAIPLYIFGCPHNFMRIDTDKNWCICLCIFMGFQASILLLQHYLGSRWFIPRQILPEKYSYYRRFDQDPDNGTDCVICMTAIDLTQRSNDCMVTPCDHFFHSGCLQRWMDIKMECPTCRRPLPPA
;
A
#
# COMPACT_ATOMS: atom_id res chain seq x y z
N MET A 1 -11.44 -30.69 56.57
CA MET A 1 -11.69 -29.24 56.31
C MET A 1 -10.49 -28.48 55.71
N GLY A 2 -9.38 -29.15 55.37
CA GLY A 2 -8.15 -28.50 54.84
C GLY A 2 -7.94 -28.57 53.31
N LEU A 3 -8.60 -29.48 52.58
CA LEU A 3 -8.41 -29.61 51.12
C LEU A 3 -9.24 -28.63 50.28
N MET A 4 -10.32 -28.07 50.82
CA MET A 4 -11.24 -27.21 50.05
C MET A 4 -10.74 -25.75 49.97
N LYS A 5 -9.86 -25.31 50.87
CA LYS A 5 -9.26 -23.96 50.84
C LYS A 5 -8.08 -23.82 49.87
N SER A 6 -7.38 -24.92 49.56
CA SER A 6 -6.23 -24.89 48.64
C SER A 6 -6.67 -24.83 47.17
N LEU A 7 -7.78 -25.48 46.80
CA LEU A 7 -8.33 -25.40 45.44
C LEU A 7 -8.90 -24.02 45.09
N ASP A 8 -9.51 -23.32 46.05
CA ASP A 8 -10.04 -21.97 45.81
C ASP A 8 -8.93 -20.93 45.67
N PHE A 9 -7.80 -21.09 46.37
CA PHE A 9 -6.64 -20.21 46.22
C PHE A 9 -5.98 -20.38 44.84
N TYR A 10 -5.83 -21.63 44.38
CA TYR A 10 -5.26 -21.92 43.04
C TYR A 10 -6.19 -21.48 41.89
N ARG A 11 -7.52 -21.48 42.12
CA ARG A 11 -8.51 -21.00 41.15
C ARG A 11 -8.57 -19.47 41.08
N PHE A 12 -8.24 -18.78 42.17
CA PHE A 12 -8.16 -17.32 42.21
C PHE A 12 -6.90 -16.78 41.52
N GLU A 13 -5.76 -17.46 41.69
CA GLU A 13 -4.49 -17.09 41.06
C GLU A 13 -4.52 -17.26 39.52
N LYS A 14 -5.17 -18.33 39.03
CA LYS A 14 -5.36 -18.57 37.58
C LYS A 14 -6.33 -17.57 36.94
N LYS A 15 -7.30 -17.05 37.69
CA LYS A 15 -8.27 -16.04 37.22
C LYS A 15 -7.65 -14.65 37.12
N ASN A 16 -6.75 -14.29 38.05
CA ASN A 16 -5.98 -13.05 38.00
C ASN A 16 -4.88 -13.10 36.93
N SER A 17 -4.21 -14.24 36.71
CA SER A 17 -3.24 -14.39 35.61
C SER A 17 -3.87 -14.17 34.24
N GLY A 18 -5.10 -14.66 34.00
CA GLY A 18 -5.84 -14.41 32.76
C GLY A 18 -6.30 -12.96 32.59
N LEU A 19 -6.64 -12.26 33.68
CA LEU A 19 -7.01 -10.84 33.65
C LEU A 19 -5.79 -9.94 33.44
N LEU A 20 -4.66 -10.28 34.07
CA LEU A 20 -3.39 -9.58 33.95
C LEU A 20 -2.79 -9.82 32.56
N ALA A 21 -2.91 -11.02 31.99
CA ALA A 21 -2.56 -11.30 30.60
C ALA A 21 -3.45 -10.54 29.61
N ARG A 22 -4.77 -10.41 29.87
CA ARG A 22 -5.67 -9.59 29.04
C ARG A 22 -5.38 -8.10 29.17
N PHE A 23 -5.01 -7.64 30.35
CA PHE A 23 -4.64 -6.24 30.60
C PHE A 23 -3.29 -5.91 29.97
N CYS A 24 -2.29 -6.79 30.09
CA CYS A 24 -1.00 -6.68 29.42
C CYS A 24 -1.15 -6.80 27.90
N PHE A 25 -2.02 -7.68 27.39
CA PHE A 25 -2.32 -7.78 25.96
C PHE A 25 -3.04 -6.53 25.46
N GLY A 26 -3.97 -5.97 26.26
CA GLY A 26 -4.64 -4.70 25.98
C GLY A 26 -3.67 -3.51 26.00
N LEU A 27 -2.77 -3.43 26.98
CA LEU A 27 -1.72 -2.42 27.06
C LEU A 27 -0.68 -2.59 25.95
N TRP A 28 -0.37 -3.81 25.54
CA TRP A 28 0.50 -4.11 24.41
C TRP A 28 -0.15 -3.72 23.08
N LEU A 29 -1.45 -3.99 22.90
CA LEU A 29 -2.24 -3.51 21.76
C LEU A 29 -2.28 -1.99 21.70
N LEU A 30 -2.56 -1.33 22.84
CA LEU A 30 -2.54 0.13 22.96
C LEU A 30 -1.15 0.71 22.68
N SER A 31 -0.09 0.14 23.24
CA SER A 31 1.28 0.59 23.00
C SER A 31 1.72 0.40 21.54
N SER A 32 1.27 -0.68 20.89
CA SER A 32 1.50 -0.95 19.46
C SER A 32 0.69 -0.01 18.54
N LEU A 33 -0.49 0.43 18.99
CA LEU A 33 -1.35 1.39 18.29
C LEU A 33 -0.83 2.83 18.37
N PHE A 34 -0.12 3.18 19.45
CA PHE A 34 0.32 4.55 19.76
C PHE A 34 1.79 4.85 19.47
N GLN A 35 2.57 3.92 18.92
CA GLN A 35 3.92 4.29 18.49
C GLN A 35 3.85 5.29 17.33
N PRO A 36 4.38 6.52 17.49
CA PRO A 36 4.45 7.47 16.38
C PRO A 36 5.38 6.92 15.30
N VAL A 37 4.98 7.06 14.04
CA VAL A 37 5.89 6.86 12.92
C VAL A 37 6.81 8.09 12.89
N LEU A 38 8.13 7.88 13.03
CA LEU A 38 9.11 8.87 12.60
C LEU A 38 8.84 9.11 11.13
N GLY A 39 8.30 10.29 10.81
CA GLY A 39 7.55 10.54 9.58
C GLY A 39 8.28 10.11 8.30
N LEU A 40 7.47 9.72 7.30
CA LEU A 40 7.84 9.66 5.89
C LEU A 40 8.29 11.05 5.41
N ARG A 41 9.51 11.45 5.76
CA ARG A 41 10.35 12.34 4.96
C ARG A 41 11.29 11.43 4.17
N PRO A 42 11.70 11.81 2.94
CA PRO A 42 12.86 11.18 2.34
C PRO A 42 14.00 11.30 3.35
N LEU A 43 14.62 10.17 3.68
CA LEU A 43 15.67 10.02 4.68
C LEU A 43 16.69 11.18 4.60
N ARG A 44 16.57 12.16 5.50
CA ARG A 44 17.72 12.91 5.98
C ARG A 44 18.26 12.07 7.13
N GLU A 45 19.24 11.22 6.82
CA GLU A 45 19.95 10.45 7.83
C GLU A 45 20.50 11.41 8.89
N ARG A 46 20.22 11.06 10.14
CA ARG A 46 20.71 11.74 11.32
C ARG A 46 22.22 11.48 11.38
N SER A 47 23.02 12.54 11.42
CA SER A 47 24.47 12.49 11.61
C SER A 47 24.80 11.73 12.89
N GLN A 48 25.31 10.51 12.73
CA GLN A 48 25.97 9.79 13.81
C GLN A 48 27.38 10.37 13.90
N SER A 49 27.68 11.06 14.99
CA SER A 49 29.02 11.59 15.28
C SER A 49 29.98 10.42 15.49
N TRP A 50 30.85 10.16 14.53
CA TRP A 50 31.98 9.25 14.71
C TRP A 50 33.15 10.06 15.26
N GLY A 51 33.21 10.11 16.59
CA GLY A 51 34.46 10.33 17.30
C GLY A 51 35.17 9.00 17.48
N ASP A 52 36.43 8.98 17.06
CA ASP A 52 37.53 8.13 17.51
C ASP A 52 37.26 6.63 17.72
N GLU A 53 37.59 5.84 16.69
CA GLU A 53 38.36 4.61 16.90
C GLU A 53 39.08 4.23 15.60
N TRP A 54 40.31 4.73 15.48
CA TRP A 54 41.35 4.03 14.73
C TRP A 54 41.43 2.61 15.30
N LEU A 55 41.47 1.56 14.46
CA LEU A 55 42.26 0.33 14.68
C LEU A 55 42.04 -0.69 13.53
N PHE A 56 43.15 -0.96 12.84
CA PHE A 56 43.51 -2.13 12.03
C PHE A 56 42.60 -2.60 10.87
N VAL A 57 43.04 -2.20 9.68
CA VAL A 57 43.05 -3.02 8.46
C VAL A 57 43.54 -4.43 8.81
N ARG A 58 42.63 -5.41 8.83
CA ARG A 58 42.98 -6.83 8.74
C ARG A 58 42.45 -7.39 7.43
N LYS A 59 43.32 -7.36 6.44
CA LYS A 59 43.21 -8.07 5.16
C LYS A 59 42.96 -9.56 5.47
N LYS A 60 41.72 -10.01 5.33
CA LYS A 60 41.40 -11.45 5.28
C LYS A 60 41.17 -11.80 3.82
N GLU A 61 42.23 -12.31 3.20
CA GLU A 61 42.12 -13.09 1.97
C GLU A 61 41.35 -14.37 2.31
N SER A 62 40.16 -14.52 1.75
CA SER A 62 39.44 -15.81 1.72
C SER A 62 38.69 -15.95 0.40
N GLU A 63 39.36 -16.65 -0.52
CA GLU A 63 38.79 -17.65 -1.43
C GLU A 63 37.57 -17.25 -2.29
N LEU A 64 37.85 -16.53 -3.37
CA LEU A 64 37.24 -16.78 -4.69
C LEU A 64 38.37 -16.72 -5.73
N GLY A 65 38.35 -17.62 -6.72
CA GLY A 65 39.45 -17.83 -7.66
C GLY A 65 39.90 -16.56 -8.41
N PRO A 66 41.16 -16.48 -8.89
CA PRO A 66 41.81 -15.23 -9.28
C PRO A 66 41.33 -14.57 -10.58
N PHE A 67 40.27 -15.06 -11.25
CA PHE A 67 39.93 -14.63 -12.61
C PHE A 67 38.41 -14.60 -12.93
N SER A 68 37.53 -14.22 -11.99
CA SER A 68 36.20 -13.77 -12.39
C SER A 68 36.25 -12.26 -12.71
N PRO A 69 35.98 -11.83 -13.95
CA PRO A 69 35.93 -10.40 -14.27
C PRO A 69 34.78 -9.74 -13.51
N TRP A 70 35.08 -8.70 -12.73
CA TRP A 70 34.06 -7.94 -12.00
C TRP A 70 33.30 -7.05 -12.98
N ASN A 71 31.97 -7.23 -13.05
CA ASN A 71 31.12 -6.37 -13.85
C ASN A 71 30.63 -5.20 -13.00
N ILE A 72 31.31 -4.07 -13.09
CA ILE A 72 30.96 -2.83 -12.37
C ILE A 72 29.84 -2.02 -13.06
N THR A 73 29.14 -2.62 -14.02
CA THR A 73 27.99 -1.98 -14.68
C THR A 73 26.84 -1.87 -13.69
N GLY A 74 26.32 -0.66 -13.51
CA GLY A 74 25.18 -0.41 -12.64
C GLY A 74 25.11 1.02 -12.13
N THR A 75 24.11 1.26 -11.28
CA THR A 75 23.88 2.57 -10.65
C THR A 75 24.45 2.55 -9.24
N TYR A 76 25.29 3.53 -8.94
CA TYR A 76 25.92 3.73 -7.65
C TYR A 76 25.32 4.95 -6.97
N ARG A 77 24.88 4.80 -5.72
CA ARG A 77 24.35 5.90 -4.91
C ARG A 77 25.34 6.22 -3.81
N GLY A 78 25.66 7.50 -3.67
CA GLY A 78 26.71 7.95 -2.80
C GLY A 78 26.55 9.35 -2.23
N SER A 79 27.54 9.73 -1.43
CA SER A 79 27.72 11.08 -0.91
C SER A 79 29.03 11.65 -1.42
N TRP A 80 29.05 12.95 -1.65
CA TRP A 80 30.27 13.70 -1.98
C TRP A 80 30.57 14.72 -0.88
N ARG A 81 31.84 14.97 -0.61
CA ARG A 81 32.31 15.99 0.35
C ARG A 81 33.61 16.62 -0.10
N PHE A 82 33.78 17.92 0.12
CA PHE A 82 35.09 18.55 -0.02
C PHE A 82 36.04 18.10 1.10
N LEU A 83 37.31 17.88 0.78
CA LEU A 83 38.33 17.52 1.76
C LEU A 83 38.80 18.72 2.59
N GLU A 84 38.78 19.92 2.02
CA GLU A 84 39.17 21.16 2.68
C GLU A 84 37.96 22.06 2.91
N SER A 85 37.86 22.65 4.11
CA SER A 85 36.75 23.51 4.53
C SER A 85 36.82 24.94 3.97
N SER A 86 37.89 25.30 3.26
CA SER A 86 38.05 26.60 2.62
C SER A 86 37.30 26.62 1.29
N ASN A 87 36.07 27.13 1.35
CA ASN A 87 35.31 27.49 0.16
C ASN A 87 36.08 28.53 -0.66
N GLY A 88 36.48 28.16 -1.87
CA GLY A 88 36.86 29.13 -2.88
C GLY A 88 37.86 28.59 -3.88
N SER A 89 37.37 28.13 -5.04
CA SER A 89 38.14 28.36 -6.26
C SER A 89 37.86 29.78 -6.74
N SER A 90 38.83 30.39 -7.42
CA SER A 90 38.79 31.77 -7.89
C SER A 90 37.79 32.03 -9.01
N ARG A 91 37.22 30.98 -9.63
CA ARG A 91 36.42 31.09 -10.87
C ARG A 91 34.96 30.64 -10.74
N PHE A 92 34.64 29.70 -9.85
CA PHE A 92 33.27 29.15 -9.70
C PHE A 92 32.83 29.12 -8.23
N PRO A 93 32.29 30.24 -7.68
CA PRO A 93 31.90 30.35 -6.28
C PRO A 93 30.57 29.64 -5.92
N ASP A 94 29.98 28.85 -6.81
CA ASP A 94 28.57 28.44 -6.68
C ASP A 94 28.32 27.15 -5.88
N PHE A 95 29.36 26.40 -5.49
CA PHE A 95 29.21 25.29 -4.55
C PHE A 95 29.05 25.84 -3.12
N LYS A 96 27.88 26.38 -2.79
CA LYS A 96 27.56 26.90 -1.44
C LYS A 96 27.51 25.81 -0.37
N ILE A 97 27.30 24.56 -0.77
CA ILE A 97 27.10 23.41 0.12
C ILE A 97 28.36 22.55 0.11
N SER A 98 28.85 22.16 1.29
CA SER A 98 30.12 21.41 1.44
C SER A 98 29.99 19.89 1.29
N SER A 99 28.77 19.37 1.30
CA SER A 99 28.47 17.93 1.14
C SER A 99 27.09 17.73 0.53
N GLY A 100 26.95 16.76 -0.37
CA GLY A 100 25.67 16.41 -0.97
C GLY A 100 25.57 14.96 -1.37
N ASN A 101 24.49 14.61 -2.08
CA ASN A 101 24.28 13.27 -2.60
C ASN A 101 24.67 13.22 -4.09
N SER A 102 25.26 12.11 -4.51
CA SER A 102 25.60 11.85 -5.91
C SER A 102 25.07 10.50 -6.38
N VAL A 103 24.69 10.43 -7.65
CA VAL A 103 24.32 9.21 -8.35
C VAL A 103 25.26 9.03 -9.52
N LEU A 104 25.91 7.88 -9.61
CA LEU A 104 26.86 7.55 -10.66
C LEU A 104 26.33 6.33 -11.42
N GLU A 105 26.04 6.50 -12.70
CA GLU A 105 25.66 5.38 -13.59
C GLU A 105 26.88 4.99 -14.42
N LEU A 106 27.32 3.74 -14.31
CA LEU A 106 28.48 3.21 -15.02
C LEU A 106 28.08 2.05 -15.93
N VAL A 107 28.67 2.01 -17.12
CA VAL A 107 28.61 0.89 -18.06
C VAL A 107 30.04 0.44 -18.34
N SER A 108 30.33 -0.82 -18.03
CA SER A 108 31.65 -1.42 -18.21
C SER A 108 31.64 -2.35 -19.42
N THR A 109 32.48 -2.06 -20.41
CA THR A 109 32.67 -2.90 -21.59
C THR A 109 34.08 -3.51 -21.60
N PRO A 110 34.23 -4.83 -21.76
CA PRO A 110 35.54 -5.47 -21.79
C PRO A 110 36.32 -5.03 -23.04
N THR A 111 37.59 -4.67 -22.88
CA THR A 111 38.45 -4.31 -24.02
C THR A 111 39.20 -5.52 -24.58
N LYS A 112 39.93 -5.32 -25.69
CA LYS A 112 40.85 -6.34 -26.23
C LYS A 112 42.00 -6.69 -25.27
N ILE A 113 42.27 -5.85 -24.26
CA ILE A 113 43.31 -6.08 -23.27
C ILE A 113 42.70 -6.81 -22.07
N SER A 114 43.16 -8.04 -21.82
CA SER A 114 42.77 -8.80 -20.62
C SER A 114 43.16 -8.03 -19.36
N GLY A 115 42.22 -7.78 -18.45
CA GLY A 115 42.51 -6.93 -17.29
C GLY A 115 41.80 -5.58 -17.30
N VAL A 116 41.39 -5.12 -18.48
CA VAL A 116 41.04 -3.72 -18.71
C VAL A 116 39.65 -3.61 -19.31
N HIS A 117 38.75 -2.93 -18.61
CA HIS A 117 37.43 -2.59 -19.11
C HIS A 117 37.37 -1.10 -19.43
N TYR A 118 36.76 -0.76 -20.56
CA TYR A 118 36.39 0.61 -20.87
C TYR A 118 35.11 0.92 -20.08
N VAL A 119 35.05 2.11 -19.50
CA VAL A 119 33.93 2.52 -18.65
C VAL A 119 33.41 3.84 -19.16
N GLN A 120 32.11 3.89 -19.42
CA GLN A 120 31.40 5.10 -19.74
C GLN A 120 30.31 5.31 -18.71
N GLY A 121 30.08 6.57 -18.32
CA GLY A 121 29.10 6.85 -17.30
C GLY A 121 28.65 8.29 -17.21
N VAL A 122 27.70 8.49 -16.31
CA VAL A 122 27.13 9.79 -16.01
C VAL A 122 27.13 9.97 -14.50
N LEU A 123 27.71 11.09 -14.03
CA LEU A 123 27.68 11.50 -12.64
C LEU A 123 26.66 12.63 -12.47
N ILE A 124 25.71 12.44 -11.55
CA ILE A 124 24.64 13.39 -11.24
C ILE A 124 24.77 13.83 -9.79
N PHE A 125 25.06 15.11 -9.57
CA PHE A 125 25.06 15.72 -8.24
C PHE A 125 23.69 16.30 -7.91
N HIS A 126 23.17 15.94 -6.73
CA HIS A 126 21.94 16.48 -6.17
C HIS A 126 22.27 17.51 -5.09
N ASP A 127 21.43 18.55 -4.95
CA ASP A 127 21.58 19.67 -4.00
C ASP A 127 22.90 20.45 -4.14
N VAL A 128 23.27 20.81 -5.38
CA VAL A 128 24.44 21.66 -5.64
C VAL A 128 24.11 23.15 -5.52
N TYR A 129 22.88 23.54 -5.87
CA TYR A 129 22.43 24.94 -5.89
C TYR A 129 21.21 25.13 -4.99
N ASP A 130 21.23 26.17 -4.15
CA ASP A 130 20.20 26.47 -3.14
C ASP A 130 19.03 27.31 -3.70
N ASN A 131 18.80 27.28 -5.02
CA ASN A 131 17.71 28.04 -5.61
C ASN A 131 16.42 27.23 -5.54
N GLU A 132 15.49 27.68 -4.70
CA GLU A 132 14.16 27.11 -4.46
C GLU A 132 13.29 26.89 -5.72
N HIS A 133 13.76 27.24 -6.92
CA HIS A 133 13.02 27.17 -8.19
C HIS A 133 13.70 26.34 -9.29
N GLU A 134 14.90 25.78 -9.07
CA GLU A 134 15.58 24.92 -10.04
C GLU A 134 15.97 23.58 -9.39
N VAL A 135 15.08 22.58 -9.53
CA VAL A 135 15.35 21.18 -9.15
C VAL A 135 16.24 20.50 -10.21
N GLY A 136 17.31 21.18 -10.63
CA GLY A 136 18.24 20.73 -11.66
C GLY A 136 19.53 20.22 -11.02
N GLY A 137 19.70 18.89 -10.96
CA GLY A 137 21.00 18.31 -10.58
C GLY A 137 22.07 18.59 -11.62
N ALA A 138 23.33 18.73 -11.19
CA ALA A 138 24.47 18.88 -12.07
C ALA A 138 24.80 17.54 -12.73
N GLN A 139 24.79 17.45 -14.07
CA GLN A 139 25.12 16.24 -14.80
C GLN A 139 26.48 16.39 -15.48
N ILE A 140 27.42 15.47 -15.18
CA ILE A 140 28.75 15.40 -15.81
C ILE A 140 28.89 14.05 -16.52
N ARG A 141 29.34 14.07 -17.77
CA ARG A 141 29.65 12.84 -18.53
C ARG A 141 31.09 12.43 -18.30
N VAL A 142 31.30 11.15 -17.99
CA VAL A 142 32.62 10.61 -17.65
C VAL A 142 32.96 9.40 -18.51
N GLU A 143 34.22 9.33 -18.93
CA GLU A 143 34.78 8.21 -19.68
C GLU A 143 36.09 7.79 -19.05
N GLY A 144 36.38 6.50 -19.08
CA GLY A 144 37.49 5.99 -18.31
C GLY A 144 37.82 4.54 -18.55
N VAL A 145 38.73 4.07 -17.71
CA VAL A 145 39.27 2.72 -17.78
C VAL A 145 39.26 2.13 -16.37
N TYR A 146 38.73 0.91 -16.27
CA TYR A 146 38.76 0.10 -15.07
C TYR A 146 39.76 -1.04 -15.23
N ILE A 147 40.74 -1.09 -14.34
CA ILE A 147 41.77 -2.12 -14.34
C ILE A 147 41.45 -3.10 -13.19
N TRP A 148 40.73 -4.17 -13.51
CA TRP A 148 40.18 -5.09 -12.51
C TRP A 148 41.23 -5.76 -11.61
N PRO A 149 42.44 -6.16 -12.08
CA PRO A 149 43.46 -6.76 -11.21
C PRO A 149 43.94 -5.83 -10.10
N PHE A 150 43.94 -4.51 -10.35
CA PHE A 150 44.36 -3.50 -9.38
C PHE A 150 43.19 -2.83 -8.66
N ARG A 151 41.95 -3.15 -9.05
CA ARG A 151 40.71 -2.55 -8.52
C ARG A 151 40.66 -1.03 -8.64
N GLN A 152 41.36 -0.49 -9.64
CA GLN A 152 41.46 0.95 -9.89
C GLN A 152 40.57 1.32 -11.07
N LEU A 153 39.69 2.30 -10.83
CA LEU A 153 38.89 2.98 -11.84
C LEU A 153 39.46 4.39 -12.01
N ARG A 154 39.80 4.76 -13.24
CA ARG A 154 40.16 6.13 -13.58
C ARG A 154 39.21 6.63 -14.64
N MET A 155 38.59 7.78 -14.41
CA MET A 155 37.68 8.41 -15.35
C MET A 155 38.04 9.88 -15.50
N VAL A 156 37.70 10.43 -16.65
CA VAL A 156 37.89 11.83 -16.99
C VAL A 156 36.54 12.37 -17.43
N ALA A 157 36.19 13.59 -17.03
CA ALA A 157 35.01 14.25 -17.57
C ALA A 157 35.28 14.64 -19.03
N TYR A 158 34.35 14.30 -19.93
CA TYR A 158 34.44 14.67 -21.33
C TYR A 158 33.34 15.65 -21.69
N SER A 159 33.74 16.84 -22.14
CA SER A 159 32.85 17.82 -22.79
C SER A 159 32.76 17.46 -24.27
N GLY A 160 31.56 17.05 -24.71
CA GLY A 160 31.29 16.76 -26.12
C GLY A 160 31.72 17.94 -27.01
N LYS A 161 32.84 17.80 -27.73
CA LYS A 161 33.25 18.81 -28.70
C LYS A 161 32.20 18.89 -29.80
N GLU A 162 31.73 20.11 -30.10
CA GLU A 162 30.88 20.41 -31.24
C GLU A 162 31.61 20.00 -32.53
N GLY A 163 31.31 18.80 -33.03
CA GLY A 163 31.77 18.28 -34.31
C GLY A 163 30.85 17.15 -34.72
N GLU A 164 30.04 17.41 -35.75
CA GLU A 164 29.17 16.48 -36.51
C GLU A 164 28.80 15.17 -35.80
N PHE A 165 27.60 15.16 -35.23
CA PHE A 165 26.87 13.95 -34.83
C PHE A 165 26.84 12.95 -36.00
N SER A 166 27.69 11.93 -35.97
CA SER A 166 27.48 10.73 -36.73
C SER A 166 26.33 9.96 -36.07
N GLN A 167 25.44 9.47 -36.92
CA GLN A 167 24.20 8.73 -36.63
C GLN A 167 24.41 7.42 -35.81
N GLU A 168 25.62 7.19 -35.29
CA GLU A 168 26.04 6.05 -34.49
C GLU A 168 25.98 6.33 -32.97
N ASP A 169 26.10 7.59 -32.52
CA ASP A 169 25.98 7.94 -31.09
C ASP A 169 24.52 7.90 -30.58
N ASP A 170 23.55 7.98 -31.49
CA ASP A 170 22.12 7.76 -31.20
C ASP A 170 21.81 6.26 -30.95
N TYR A 171 22.71 5.33 -31.28
CA TYR A 171 22.53 3.91 -30.92
C TYR A 171 22.81 3.61 -29.45
N ILE A 172 23.58 4.45 -28.74
CA ILE A 172 23.76 4.32 -27.28
C ILE A 172 22.45 4.64 -26.54
N LEU A 173 21.57 5.45 -27.15
CA LEU A 173 20.27 5.82 -26.58
C LEU A 173 19.13 4.83 -26.90
N SER A 174 19.30 3.90 -27.85
CA SER A 174 18.19 3.09 -28.39
C SER A 174 18.11 1.64 -27.88
N ASN A 175 18.93 1.27 -26.90
CA ASN A 175 18.77 -0.02 -26.22
C ASN A 175 17.60 0.09 -25.21
N PRO A 176 16.59 -0.79 -25.23
CA PRO A 176 15.32 -0.59 -24.51
C PRO A 176 15.42 -0.61 -22.97
N TYR A 177 16.63 -0.79 -22.43
CA TYR A 177 16.94 -0.76 -21.01
C TYR A 177 17.48 0.59 -20.52
N HIS A 178 17.80 1.54 -21.42
CA HIS A 178 18.39 2.85 -21.06
C HIS A 178 17.35 3.96 -20.81
N LEU A 179 16.07 3.64 -20.95
CA LEU A 179 14.95 4.50 -20.54
C LEU A 179 14.83 4.65 -19.01
N LEU A 180 15.61 3.90 -18.22
CA LEU A 180 15.53 3.92 -16.76
C LEU A 180 16.08 5.19 -16.08
N GLY A 181 17.12 5.81 -16.62
CA GLY A 181 17.73 7.03 -16.05
C GLY A 181 16.99 8.32 -16.44
N VAL A 182 16.20 8.29 -17.52
CA VAL A 182 15.49 9.45 -18.06
C VAL A 182 14.26 9.82 -17.22
N PHE A 183 13.76 8.91 -16.37
CA PHE A 183 12.57 9.17 -15.54
C PHE A 183 12.87 9.70 -14.13
N SER A 184 14.14 9.78 -13.74
CA SER A 184 14.55 10.50 -12.52
C SER A 184 14.46 12.02 -12.68
N SER A 185 14.40 12.55 -13.91
CA SER A 185 14.34 13.99 -14.19
C SER A 185 13.01 14.47 -14.79
N GLN A 186 12.08 13.57 -15.13
CA GLN A 186 10.79 13.93 -15.76
C GLN A 186 9.64 14.19 -14.78
N VAL A 187 9.91 14.26 -13.47
CA VAL A 187 8.93 14.72 -12.46
C VAL A 187 8.67 16.24 -12.56
N PHE A 188 9.39 16.98 -13.41
CA PHE A 188 9.03 18.34 -13.79
C PHE A 188 8.73 18.41 -15.29
N GLN A 189 7.51 18.86 -15.61
CA GLN A 189 6.99 19.15 -16.94
C GLN A 189 8.04 19.82 -17.85
N GLU A 190 8.57 19.10 -18.84
CA GLU A 190 9.24 19.73 -20.00
C GLU A 190 8.41 19.51 -21.26
N SER A 191 7.90 20.63 -21.79
CA SER A 191 7.26 20.70 -23.10
C SER A 191 8.27 20.52 -24.24
N PRO A 192 7.87 20.07 -25.45
CA PRO A 192 8.80 19.57 -26.47
C PRO A 192 9.62 20.66 -27.20
N ARG A 193 9.57 21.93 -26.78
CA ARG A 193 10.14 23.04 -27.56
C ARG A 193 11.25 23.85 -26.86
N GLU A 194 11.64 23.51 -25.63
CA GLU A 194 12.66 24.30 -24.88
C GLU A 194 14.04 23.64 -24.72
N LYS A 195 14.24 22.39 -25.17
CA LYS A 195 15.51 21.63 -24.96
C LYS A 195 16.76 22.17 -25.66
N ILE A 196 16.65 23.22 -26.48
CA ILE A 196 17.79 23.78 -27.22
C ILE A 196 18.37 25.05 -26.55
N TRP A 197 17.64 25.70 -25.64
CA TRP A 197 18.11 26.97 -25.03
C TRP A 197 18.56 26.88 -23.57
N LYS A 198 18.10 25.88 -22.80
CA LYS A 198 18.51 25.73 -21.37
C LYS A 198 19.88 25.07 -21.15
N ARG A 199 20.51 24.48 -22.17
CA ARG A 199 21.83 23.82 -22.04
C ARG A 199 23.05 24.73 -22.19
N LYS A 200 22.87 25.96 -22.69
CA LYS A 200 24.00 26.87 -22.97
C LYS A 200 24.45 27.75 -21.79
N HIS A 201 23.71 27.76 -20.67
CA HIS A 201 23.96 28.68 -19.55
C HIS A 201 24.03 28.00 -18.18
N SER A 202 24.18 26.67 -18.09
CA SER A 202 24.43 26.06 -16.78
C SER A 202 25.90 26.29 -16.39
N PRO A 203 26.20 26.72 -15.16
CA PRO A 203 27.58 26.98 -14.70
C PRO A 203 28.49 25.74 -14.81
N ILE A 204 27.92 24.52 -14.75
CA ILE A 204 28.65 23.28 -14.99
C ILE A 204 29.11 23.11 -16.44
N TYR A 205 28.34 23.58 -17.42
CA TYR A 205 28.72 23.47 -18.83
C TYR A 205 29.92 24.36 -19.18
N GLU A 206 30.06 25.51 -18.53
CA GLU A 206 31.28 26.33 -18.63
C GLU A 206 32.45 25.69 -17.88
N MET A 207 32.20 25.09 -16.70
CA MET A 207 33.22 24.35 -15.95
C MET A 207 33.78 23.17 -16.76
N GLU A 208 32.91 22.38 -17.43
CA GLU A 208 33.33 21.26 -18.29
C GLU A 208 34.20 21.69 -19.49
N LYS A 209 34.05 22.94 -19.96
CA LYS A 209 34.85 23.45 -21.09
C LYS A 209 36.24 23.92 -20.69
N HIS A 210 36.39 24.39 -19.45
CA HIS A 210 37.60 25.07 -18.98
C HIS A 210 38.40 24.27 -17.94
N CYS A 211 37.83 23.21 -17.37
CA CYS A 211 38.44 22.41 -16.32
C CYS A 211 38.56 20.94 -16.74
N ASN A 212 39.77 20.39 -16.66
CA ASN A 212 40.00 18.96 -16.78
C ASN A 212 39.66 18.30 -15.46
N ILE A 213 38.64 17.46 -15.43
CA ILE A 213 38.24 16.75 -14.22
C ILE A 213 38.71 15.30 -14.32
N GLU A 214 39.57 14.86 -13.39
CA GLU A 214 39.96 13.47 -13.21
C GLU A 214 39.24 12.89 -11.99
N ILE A 215 38.73 11.67 -12.12
CA ILE A 215 38.13 10.89 -11.03
C ILE A 215 38.93 9.61 -10.89
N ALA A 216 39.64 9.47 -9.77
CA ALA A 216 40.36 8.26 -9.40
C ALA A 216 39.58 7.53 -8.30
N ALA A 217 39.11 6.31 -8.57
CA ALA A 217 38.33 5.54 -7.62
C ALA A 217 38.83 4.10 -7.41
N GLN A 218 38.69 3.62 -6.18
CA GLN A 218 38.97 2.26 -5.79
C GLN A 218 37.66 1.49 -5.62
N VAL A 219 37.56 0.33 -6.28
CA VAL A 219 36.38 -0.55 -6.23
C VAL A 219 36.65 -1.69 -5.25
N SER A 220 35.82 -1.82 -4.23
CA SER A 220 35.85 -2.93 -3.28
C SER A 220 34.55 -3.72 -3.31
N LEU A 221 34.63 -5.02 -3.03
CA LEU A 221 33.46 -5.88 -2.90
C LEU A 221 32.96 -5.82 -1.45
N VAL A 222 31.70 -5.45 -1.26
CA VAL A 222 31.02 -5.51 0.03
C VAL A 222 30.52 -6.93 0.20
N SER A 223 31.03 -7.63 1.22
CA SER A 223 30.57 -8.99 1.55
C SER A 223 29.06 -8.98 1.79
N PRO A 224 28.29 -9.90 1.16
CA PRO A 224 26.85 -9.98 1.38
C PRO A 224 26.61 -10.23 2.87
N THR A 225 25.87 -9.33 3.51
CA THR A 225 25.28 -9.66 4.81
C THR A 225 24.33 -10.84 4.59
N GLN A 226 24.37 -11.81 5.51
CA GLN A 226 23.81 -13.18 5.44
C GLN A 226 22.37 -13.36 4.90
N ASN A 227 21.64 -12.29 4.61
CA ASN A 227 20.25 -12.30 4.16
C ASN A 227 19.98 -11.66 2.79
N ASP A 228 20.93 -10.98 2.15
CA ASP A 228 20.69 -10.42 0.82
C ASP A 228 21.24 -11.37 -0.25
N GLY A 229 20.43 -11.71 -1.25
CA GLY A 229 20.73 -12.73 -2.26
C GLY A 229 22.07 -12.52 -2.97
N GLU A 230 22.51 -13.56 -3.70
CA GLU A 230 23.83 -13.80 -4.33
C GLU A 230 24.33 -12.73 -5.35
N HIS A 231 24.05 -11.44 -5.15
CA HIS A 231 24.52 -10.37 -6.04
C HIS A 231 25.63 -9.59 -5.36
N GLU A 232 26.76 -9.50 -6.05
CA GLU A 232 27.93 -8.75 -5.65
C GLU A 232 27.59 -7.26 -5.51
N ARG A 233 27.79 -6.70 -4.32
CA ARG A 233 27.66 -5.27 -4.06
C ARG A 233 29.04 -4.64 -4.14
N TYR A 234 29.19 -3.64 -5.00
CA TYR A 234 30.43 -2.90 -5.16
C TYR A 234 30.37 -1.57 -4.39
N HIS A 235 31.44 -1.27 -3.69
CA HIS A 235 31.67 0.00 -3.01
C HIS A 235 32.77 0.74 -3.74
N LEU A 236 32.54 2.02 -4.00
CA LEU A 236 33.38 2.88 -4.80
C LEU A 236 33.82 4.07 -3.95
N GLU A 237 35.11 4.11 -3.64
CA GLU A 237 35.74 5.25 -2.97
C GLU A 237 36.56 6.00 -4.00
N GLY A 238 36.12 7.20 -4.35
CA GLY A 238 36.75 8.04 -5.36
C GLY A 238 37.24 9.37 -4.82
N LEU A 239 38.26 9.91 -5.46
CA LEU A 239 38.72 11.28 -5.36
C LEU A 239 38.54 11.93 -6.72
N MET A 240 37.87 13.07 -6.73
CA MET A 240 37.67 13.90 -7.90
C MET A 240 38.56 15.13 -7.76
N GLU A 241 39.47 15.30 -8.71
CA GLU A 241 40.49 16.33 -8.75
C GLU A 241 40.38 17.07 -10.09
N SER A 242 40.75 18.34 -10.09
CA SER A 242 40.84 19.12 -11.32
C SER A 242 42.25 19.64 -11.48
N PRO A 243 43.16 18.88 -12.11
CA PRO A 243 44.51 19.36 -12.38
C PRO A 243 44.45 20.64 -13.21
N SER A 244 45.24 21.66 -12.81
CA SER A 244 45.33 22.94 -13.49
C SER A 244 45.72 22.76 -14.97
N ALA A 245 44.86 23.22 -15.88
CA ALA A 245 45.18 23.34 -17.30
C ALA A 245 45.78 24.73 -17.52
N ASP A 246 47.11 24.80 -17.48
CA ASP A 246 47.93 26.02 -17.56
C ASP A 246 47.75 27.00 -16.36
N ASP A 247 48.52 28.11 -16.36
CA ASP A 247 48.88 29.05 -15.27
C ASP A 247 47.74 29.70 -14.44
N ASP A 248 46.50 29.18 -14.52
CA ASP A 248 45.24 29.73 -14.03
C ASP A 248 44.69 29.06 -12.74
N GLY A 249 45.48 28.20 -12.07
CA GLY A 249 45.13 27.61 -10.76
C GLY A 249 44.07 26.49 -10.78
N ASP A 250 43.80 25.89 -9.61
CA ASP A 250 42.87 24.77 -9.47
C ASP A 250 41.41 25.21 -9.60
N CYS A 251 40.62 24.49 -10.42
CA CYS A 251 39.21 24.84 -10.65
C CYS A 251 38.29 24.58 -9.45
N PHE A 252 38.57 23.57 -8.64
CA PHE A 252 37.85 23.27 -7.39
C PHE A 252 38.71 22.42 -6.46
N SER A 253 38.45 22.49 -5.16
CA SER A 253 39.15 21.70 -4.14
C SER A 253 38.78 20.21 -4.24
N PRO A 254 39.71 19.29 -3.95
CA PRO A 254 39.49 17.86 -4.17
C PRO A 254 38.26 17.35 -3.40
N MET A 255 37.40 16.64 -4.12
CA MET A 255 36.15 16.08 -3.59
C MET A 255 36.28 14.58 -3.39
N ALA A 256 35.92 14.10 -2.19
CA ALA A 256 35.80 12.68 -1.93
C ALA A 256 34.39 12.20 -2.32
N LEU A 257 34.32 11.17 -3.15
CA LEU A 257 33.13 10.47 -3.60
C LEU A 257 33.06 9.11 -2.91
N ASN A 258 31.98 8.83 -2.17
CA ASN A 258 31.74 7.51 -1.63
C ASN A 258 30.40 7.01 -2.16
N ALA A 259 30.38 5.93 -2.95
CA ALA A 259 29.18 5.41 -3.56
C ALA A 259 29.07 3.88 -3.46
N THR A 260 27.84 3.39 -3.32
CA THR A 260 27.52 1.96 -3.23
C THR A 260 26.61 1.53 -4.37
N SER A 261 26.88 0.37 -4.97
CA SER A 261 26.08 -0.14 -6.08
C SER A 261 24.68 -0.52 -5.62
N VAL A 262 23.67 -0.09 -6.37
CA VAL A 262 22.27 -0.45 -6.19
C VAL A 262 21.83 -1.27 -7.40
N ASN A 263 21.42 -2.52 -7.17
CA ASN A 263 20.87 -3.35 -8.23
C ASN A 263 19.41 -2.98 -8.49
N ILE A 264 19.15 -2.29 -9.61
CA ILE A 264 17.82 -1.84 -10.00
C ILE A 264 16.98 -2.98 -10.58
N GLU A 265 17.58 -3.98 -11.22
CA GLU A 265 16.88 -5.13 -11.80
C GLU A 265 16.19 -5.98 -10.72
N VAL A 266 16.86 -6.21 -9.59
CA VAL A 266 16.28 -6.90 -8.44
C VAL A 266 15.10 -6.12 -7.87
N TYR A 267 15.18 -4.79 -7.86
CA TYR A 267 14.09 -3.93 -7.41
C TYR A 267 12.87 -4.03 -8.34
N TYR A 268 13.09 -4.02 -9.65
CA TYR A 268 12.02 -4.15 -10.64
C TYR A 268 11.38 -5.54 -10.65
N ASN A 269 12.17 -6.60 -10.55
CA ASN A 269 11.65 -7.96 -10.44
C ASN A 269 10.77 -8.12 -9.19
N LYS A 270 11.18 -7.53 -8.05
CA LYS A 270 10.36 -7.48 -6.83
C LYS A 270 9.06 -6.68 -7.03
N ALA A 271 9.13 -5.56 -7.75
CA ALA A 271 7.96 -4.74 -8.08
C ALA A 271 6.95 -5.49 -8.93
N VAL A 272 7.43 -6.15 -9.99
CA VAL A 272 6.60 -6.95 -10.90
C VAL A 272 5.94 -8.09 -10.14
N ASN A 273 6.70 -8.84 -9.32
CA ASN A 273 6.14 -9.91 -8.49
C ASN A 273 5.06 -9.41 -7.52
N TYR A 274 5.28 -8.24 -6.91
CA TYR A 274 4.26 -7.59 -6.09
C TYR A 274 2.99 -7.26 -6.90
N THR A 275 3.12 -6.67 -8.08
CA THR A 275 1.95 -6.35 -8.92
C THR A 275 1.20 -7.60 -9.37
N LEU A 276 1.90 -8.71 -9.68
CA LEU A 276 1.29 -10.01 -9.99
C LEU A 276 0.50 -10.58 -8.79
N MET A 277 1.03 -10.43 -7.57
CA MET A 277 0.29 -10.79 -6.36
C MET A 277 -0.99 -9.94 -6.23
N VAL A 278 -0.89 -8.63 -6.42
CA VAL A 278 -2.04 -7.71 -6.30
C VAL A 278 -3.11 -7.99 -7.35
N THR A 279 -2.74 -8.27 -8.60
CA THR A 279 -3.70 -8.63 -9.66
C THR A 279 -4.40 -9.95 -9.35
N PHE A 280 -3.66 -10.98 -8.93
CA PHE A 280 -4.23 -12.26 -8.52
C PHE A 280 -5.21 -12.12 -7.34
N VAL A 281 -4.81 -11.37 -6.31
CA VAL A 281 -5.66 -11.08 -5.14
C VAL A 281 -6.92 -10.33 -5.56
N SER A 282 -6.80 -9.33 -6.44
CA SER A 282 -7.95 -8.55 -6.93
C SER A 282 -8.91 -9.43 -7.73
N PHE A 283 -8.40 -10.33 -8.56
CA PHE A 283 -9.22 -11.30 -9.27
C PHE A 283 -9.99 -12.23 -8.31
N LEU A 284 -9.32 -12.75 -7.28
CA LEU A 284 -9.97 -13.57 -6.26
C LEU A 284 -11.05 -12.78 -5.49
N GLN A 285 -10.81 -11.49 -5.20
CA GLN A 285 -11.80 -10.61 -4.59
C GLN A 285 -13.06 -10.44 -5.46
N VAL A 286 -12.90 -10.30 -6.78
CA VAL A 286 -14.03 -10.27 -7.72
C VAL A 286 -14.85 -11.56 -7.63
N LEU A 287 -14.22 -12.73 -7.66
CA LEU A 287 -14.92 -14.02 -7.57
C LEU A 287 -15.69 -14.18 -6.25
N LEU A 288 -15.10 -13.74 -5.14
CA LEU A 288 -15.74 -13.77 -3.82
C LEU A 288 -16.92 -12.80 -3.76
N LEU A 289 -16.79 -11.58 -4.31
CA LEU A 289 -17.86 -10.60 -4.39
C LEU A 289 -19.03 -11.11 -5.23
N ILE A 290 -18.78 -11.71 -6.41
CA ILE A 290 -19.83 -12.31 -7.25
C ILE A 290 -20.61 -13.37 -6.47
N ARG A 291 -19.90 -14.29 -5.80
CA ARG A 291 -20.57 -15.32 -4.97
C ARG A 291 -21.40 -14.73 -3.84
N GLN A 292 -20.93 -13.66 -3.22
CA GLN A 292 -21.68 -12.97 -2.16
C GLN A 292 -22.91 -12.23 -2.71
N MET A 293 -22.79 -11.60 -3.89
CA MET A 293 -23.93 -10.97 -4.57
C MET A 293 -25.00 -11.99 -4.95
N GLU A 294 -24.60 -13.19 -5.39
CA GLU A 294 -25.52 -14.29 -5.71
C GLU A 294 -26.21 -14.83 -4.44
N HIS A 295 -25.46 -15.02 -3.35
CA HIS A 295 -26.03 -15.44 -2.06
C HIS A 295 -27.05 -14.44 -1.51
N SER A 296 -26.88 -13.15 -1.82
CA SER A 296 -27.74 -12.05 -1.36
C SER A 296 -28.65 -11.50 -2.46
N ASN A 297 -28.92 -12.28 -3.51
CA ASN A 297 -29.71 -11.83 -4.67
C ASN A 297 -31.18 -11.52 -4.31
N THR A 298 -31.72 -12.15 -3.26
CA THR A 298 -33.05 -11.81 -2.73
C THR A 298 -33.06 -10.44 -2.04
N GLN A 299 -34.16 -9.70 -2.16
CA GLN A 299 -34.32 -8.38 -1.52
C GLN A 299 -34.15 -8.44 0.01
N SER A 300 -34.74 -9.45 0.66
CA SER A 300 -34.56 -9.73 2.09
C SER A 300 -33.09 -10.02 2.47
N GLY A 301 -32.36 -10.77 1.64
CA GLY A 301 -30.95 -11.11 1.82
C GLY A 301 -30.03 -9.89 1.70
N ALA A 302 -30.20 -9.08 0.65
CA ALA A 302 -29.43 -7.85 0.46
C ALA A 302 -29.67 -6.82 1.58
N ALA A 303 -30.91 -6.68 2.08
CA ALA A 303 -31.25 -5.75 3.16
C ALA A 303 -30.62 -6.10 4.53
N LYS A 304 -30.14 -7.34 4.72
CA LYS A 304 -29.43 -7.79 5.93
C LYS A 304 -27.95 -7.36 5.93
N VAL A 305 -27.40 -7.00 4.78
CA VAL A 305 -25.99 -6.60 4.63
C VAL A 305 -25.82 -5.11 4.94
N SER A 306 -24.76 -4.77 5.65
CA SER A 306 -24.47 -3.39 6.05
C SER A 306 -23.88 -2.59 4.89
N THR A 307 -24.51 -1.45 4.58
CA THR A 307 -23.99 -0.51 3.57
C THR A 307 -22.63 0.06 3.95
N TRP A 308 -22.36 0.26 5.24
CA TRP A 308 -21.09 0.80 5.73
C TRP A 308 -19.92 -0.17 5.58
N MET A 309 -20.15 -1.47 5.76
CA MET A 309 -19.12 -2.50 5.56
C MET A 309 -18.60 -2.50 4.12
N ILE A 310 -19.50 -2.59 3.13
CA ILE A 310 -19.11 -2.58 1.71
C ILE A 310 -18.58 -1.21 1.30
N GLY A 311 -19.12 -0.12 1.87
CA GLY A 311 -18.64 1.24 1.58
C GLY A 311 -17.20 1.45 2.02
N GLN A 312 -16.85 1.02 3.23
CA GLN A 312 -15.47 1.10 3.74
C GLN A 312 -14.50 0.23 2.92
N GLN A 313 -14.95 -0.94 2.49
CA GLN A 313 -14.21 -1.82 1.58
C GLN A 313 -13.93 -1.16 0.22
N ALA A 314 -14.93 -0.50 -0.37
CA ALA A 314 -14.77 0.23 -1.63
C ALA A 314 -13.83 1.43 -1.52
N ILE A 315 -13.88 2.15 -0.40
CA ILE A 315 -12.96 3.27 -0.13
C ILE A 315 -11.52 2.76 -0.04
N MET A 316 -11.29 1.64 0.67
CA MET A 316 -9.97 0.98 0.74
C MET A 316 -9.42 0.62 -0.65
N ASP A 317 -10.23 -0.01 -1.50
CA ASP A 317 -9.80 -0.41 -2.83
C ASP A 317 -9.61 0.78 -3.79
N ALA A 318 -10.37 1.86 -3.61
CA ALA A 318 -10.15 3.12 -4.32
C ALA A 318 -8.81 3.75 -3.94
N TYR A 319 -8.44 3.77 -2.65
CA TYR A 319 -7.11 4.24 -2.22
C TYR A 319 -5.98 3.38 -2.79
N LEU A 320 -6.12 2.06 -2.75
CA LEU A 320 -5.13 1.15 -3.34
C LEU A 320 -5.03 1.38 -4.85
N CYS A 321 -6.14 1.57 -5.55
CA CYS A 321 -6.14 1.88 -6.97
C CYS A 321 -5.37 3.18 -7.27
N LEU A 322 -5.65 4.26 -6.52
CA LEU A 322 -4.96 5.54 -6.67
C LEU A 322 -3.46 5.40 -6.38
N LEU A 323 -3.07 4.67 -5.34
CA LEU A 323 -1.66 4.44 -4.99
C LEU A 323 -0.90 3.69 -6.10
N HIS A 324 -1.49 2.63 -6.66
CA HIS A 324 -0.84 1.88 -7.75
C HIS A 324 -0.77 2.73 -9.03
N LEU A 325 -1.81 3.51 -9.33
CA LEU A 325 -1.79 4.41 -10.48
C LEU A 325 -0.71 5.49 -10.34
N THR A 326 -0.59 6.14 -9.17
CA THR A 326 0.45 7.13 -8.93
C THR A 326 1.84 6.51 -8.92
N ALA A 327 2.02 5.33 -8.34
CA ALA A 327 3.29 4.60 -8.38
C ALA A 327 3.71 4.25 -9.83
N GLY A 328 2.76 3.84 -10.68
CA GLY A 328 3.01 3.59 -12.10
C GLY A 328 3.38 4.85 -12.87
N ILE A 329 2.73 5.99 -12.59
CA ILE A 329 3.05 7.28 -13.21
C ILE A 329 4.44 7.78 -12.79
N LEU A 330 4.83 7.57 -11.53
CA LEU A 330 6.14 7.98 -11.01
C LEU A 330 7.30 7.13 -11.53
N VAL A 331 7.04 5.89 -11.94
CA VAL A 331 8.06 4.94 -12.41
C VAL A 331 7.64 4.37 -13.76
N GLU A 332 7.94 5.09 -14.84
CA GLU A 332 7.45 4.75 -16.19
C GLU A 332 7.87 3.36 -16.67
N SER A 333 9.07 2.89 -16.29
CA SER A 333 9.56 1.54 -16.59
C SER A 333 8.67 0.43 -16.00
N LEU A 334 7.90 0.72 -14.95
CA LEU A 334 6.97 -0.20 -14.29
C LEU A 334 5.51 0.16 -14.55
N PHE A 335 5.23 1.16 -15.39
CA PHE A 335 3.87 1.67 -15.64
C PHE A 335 2.91 0.55 -16.02
N ASN A 336 3.28 -0.32 -16.97
CA ASN A 336 2.42 -1.41 -17.43
C ASN A 336 2.04 -2.38 -16.28
N ALA A 337 2.99 -2.72 -15.41
CA ALA A 337 2.76 -3.62 -14.29
C ALA A 337 1.84 -2.99 -13.23
N PHE A 338 2.08 -1.73 -12.86
CA PHE A 338 1.25 -1.04 -11.88
C PHE A 338 -0.13 -0.63 -12.44
N ALA A 339 -0.22 -0.25 -13.71
CA ALA A 339 -1.46 0.10 -14.38
C ALA A 339 -2.40 -1.10 -14.48
N THR A 340 -1.88 -2.31 -14.75
CA THR A 340 -2.70 -3.53 -14.75
C THR A 340 -3.25 -3.83 -13.35
N ALA A 341 -2.43 -3.72 -12.30
CA ALA A 341 -2.89 -3.85 -10.91
C ALA A 341 -3.96 -2.80 -10.54
N ALA A 342 -3.74 -1.54 -10.93
CA ALA A 342 -4.69 -0.46 -10.72
C ALA A 342 -6.01 -0.70 -11.47
N PHE A 343 -5.96 -1.20 -12.71
CA PHE A 343 -7.14 -1.53 -13.50
C PHE A 343 -8.02 -2.59 -12.83
N PHE A 344 -7.42 -3.69 -12.33
CA PHE A 344 -8.19 -4.70 -11.62
C PHE A 344 -8.81 -4.16 -10.32
N LYS A 345 -8.09 -3.32 -9.57
CA LYS A 345 -8.65 -2.63 -8.39
C LYS A 345 -9.75 -1.66 -8.75
N PHE A 346 -9.60 -0.92 -9.84
CA PHE A 346 -10.63 -0.04 -10.39
C PHE A 346 -11.90 -0.81 -10.70
N VAL A 347 -11.79 -1.96 -11.36
CA VAL A 347 -12.93 -2.85 -11.65
C VAL A 347 -13.60 -3.35 -10.36
N VAL A 348 -12.82 -3.75 -9.35
CA VAL A 348 -13.36 -4.19 -8.05
C VAL A 348 -14.23 -3.10 -7.41
N PHE A 349 -13.67 -1.90 -7.19
CA PHE A 349 -14.40 -0.89 -6.43
C PHE A 349 -15.49 -0.20 -7.25
N SER A 350 -15.22 0.17 -8.51
CA SER A 350 -16.13 1.01 -9.31
C SER A 350 -17.29 0.22 -9.93
N ILE A 351 -17.09 -1.06 -10.23
CA ILE A 351 -18.11 -1.90 -10.87
C ILE A 351 -18.77 -2.83 -9.85
N PHE A 352 -18.01 -3.73 -9.24
CA PHE A 352 -18.59 -4.79 -8.39
C PHE A 352 -19.08 -4.26 -7.05
N GLU A 353 -18.25 -3.54 -6.30
CA GLU A 353 -18.63 -3.04 -4.98
C GLU A 353 -19.67 -1.93 -5.05
N MET A 354 -19.57 -1.00 -6.01
CA MET A 354 -20.61 0.01 -6.25
C MET A 354 -21.95 -0.63 -6.63
N ARG A 355 -21.95 -1.60 -7.56
CA ARG A 355 -23.18 -2.31 -7.92
C ARG A 355 -23.79 -3.02 -6.73
N TYR A 356 -22.97 -3.60 -5.87
CA TYR A 356 -23.46 -4.27 -4.67
C TYR A 356 -24.01 -3.28 -3.63
N LEU A 357 -23.35 -2.14 -3.41
CA LEU A 357 -23.86 -1.05 -2.56
C LEU A 357 -25.24 -0.59 -3.02
N LEU A 358 -25.43 -0.42 -4.33
CA LEU A 358 -26.73 -0.03 -4.89
C LEU A 358 -27.80 -1.11 -4.69
N ALA A 359 -27.44 -2.39 -4.85
CA ALA A 359 -28.37 -3.49 -4.59
C ALA A 359 -28.82 -3.52 -3.12
N ILE A 360 -27.89 -3.39 -2.17
CA ILE A 360 -28.18 -3.34 -0.72
C ILE A 360 -29.02 -2.12 -0.37
N TRP A 361 -28.64 -0.96 -0.90
CA TRP A 361 -29.31 0.31 -0.65
C TRP A 361 -30.75 0.30 -1.16
N LYS A 362 -30.98 -0.22 -2.38
CA LYS A 362 -32.31 -0.40 -2.96
C LYS A 362 -33.15 -1.39 -2.15
N ALA A 363 -32.56 -2.51 -1.75
CA ALA A 363 -33.24 -3.52 -0.94
C ALA A 363 -33.69 -2.98 0.43
N SER A 364 -32.93 -2.03 0.99
CA SER A 364 -33.21 -1.41 2.29
C SER A 364 -34.32 -0.35 2.27
N ARG A 365 -34.74 0.18 1.10
CA ARG A 365 -35.73 1.28 0.96
C ARG A 365 -36.87 0.92 0.02
N SER A 366 -37.53 -0.19 0.32
CA SER A 366 -38.65 -0.70 -0.47
C SER A 366 -39.92 0.15 -0.34
N THR A 367 -39.91 1.36 -0.91
CA THR A 367 -41.11 2.20 -0.96
C THR A 367 -41.22 2.87 -2.34
N ASN A 368 -42.37 2.64 -2.99
CA ASN A 368 -42.87 3.20 -4.26
C ASN A 368 -42.30 2.66 -5.59
N ASN A 369 -42.95 1.63 -6.11
CA ASN A 369 -42.73 1.06 -7.45
C ASN A 369 -43.21 1.94 -8.62
N GLY A 370 -43.82 3.11 -8.37
CA GLY A 370 -44.49 3.92 -9.41
C GLY A 370 -43.69 5.09 -9.99
N GLU A 371 -42.78 5.70 -9.23
CA GLU A 371 -42.06 6.94 -9.61
C GLU A 371 -40.53 6.73 -9.75
N GLY A 372 -40.15 5.48 -10.06
CA GLY A 372 -38.89 4.91 -9.59
C GLY A 372 -37.61 5.34 -10.33
N TRP A 373 -37.64 5.67 -11.62
CA TRP A 373 -36.38 5.82 -12.38
C TRP A 373 -35.66 7.15 -12.13
N GLU A 374 -36.37 8.27 -12.14
CA GLU A 374 -35.79 9.59 -11.86
C GLU A 374 -35.39 9.72 -10.38
N VAL A 375 -36.21 9.18 -9.48
CA VAL A 375 -35.87 9.11 -8.04
C VAL A 375 -34.64 8.23 -7.84
N MET A 376 -34.56 7.07 -8.49
CA MET A 376 -33.39 6.19 -8.42
C MET A 376 -32.13 6.87 -8.97
N ARG A 377 -32.22 7.61 -10.08
CA ARG A 377 -31.09 8.37 -10.65
C ARG A 377 -30.62 9.45 -9.69
N ARG A 378 -31.52 10.21 -9.06
CA ARG A 378 -31.15 11.23 -8.07
C ARG A 378 -30.45 10.62 -6.87
N GLU A 379 -30.98 9.52 -6.36
CA GLU A 379 -30.40 8.82 -5.20
C GLU A 379 -29.07 8.14 -5.53
N LEU A 380 -28.92 7.62 -6.75
CA LEU A 380 -27.66 7.12 -7.29
C LEU A 380 -26.59 8.22 -7.27
N SER A 381 -26.91 9.41 -7.78
CA SER A 381 -26.02 10.57 -7.76
C SER A 381 -25.66 10.99 -6.33
N VAL A 382 -26.58 10.88 -5.37
CA VAL A 382 -26.32 11.14 -3.94
C VAL A 382 -25.39 10.10 -3.33
N LEU A 383 -25.53 8.82 -3.69
CA LEU A 383 -24.64 7.77 -3.21
C LEU A 383 -23.22 7.95 -3.75
N TYR A 384 -23.08 8.28 -5.03
CA TYR A 384 -21.78 8.57 -5.63
C TYR A 384 -21.15 9.85 -5.08
N SER A 385 -21.92 10.93 -4.91
CA SER A 385 -21.37 12.18 -4.35
C SER A 385 -20.89 11.99 -2.91
N ARG A 386 -21.60 11.18 -2.10
CA ARG A 386 -21.14 10.77 -0.76
C ARG A 386 -19.87 9.94 -0.83
N PHE A 387 -19.80 8.96 -1.74
CA PHE A 387 -18.62 8.14 -1.90
C PHE A 387 -17.39 8.99 -2.27
N TYR A 388 -17.49 9.84 -3.29
CA TYR A 388 -16.39 10.72 -3.70
C TYR A 388 -16.05 11.78 -2.66
N GLY A 389 -17.04 12.30 -1.93
CA GLY A 389 -16.80 13.22 -0.82
C GLY A 389 -16.02 12.57 0.33
N ILE A 390 -16.34 11.32 0.69
CA ILE A 390 -15.58 10.55 1.70
C ILE A 390 -14.19 10.19 1.19
N LEU A 391 -14.05 9.83 -0.09
CA LEU A 391 -12.77 9.55 -0.72
C LEU A 391 -11.86 10.80 -0.67
N LEU A 392 -12.34 11.94 -1.13
CA LEU A 392 -11.56 13.20 -1.13
C LEU A 392 -11.25 13.65 0.30
N GLY A 393 -12.24 13.63 1.20
CA GLY A 393 -12.04 13.99 2.61
C GLY A 393 -11.05 13.07 3.31
N GLY A 394 -11.05 11.78 2.99
CA GLY A 394 -10.09 10.84 3.57
C GLY A 394 -8.66 11.00 3.02
N ILE A 395 -8.46 11.47 1.78
CA ILE A 395 -7.12 11.90 1.30
C ILE A 395 -6.59 13.04 2.18
N LEU A 396 -7.41 14.05 2.47
CA LEU A 396 -7.03 15.17 3.34
C LEU A 396 -6.71 14.71 4.77
N ILE A 397 -7.53 13.82 5.33
CA ILE A 397 -7.27 13.23 6.66
C ILE A 397 -5.96 12.43 6.66
N MET A 398 -5.71 11.63 5.62
CA MET A 398 -4.47 10.85 5.51
C MET A 398 -3.24 11.76 5.41
N TYR A 399 -3.37 12.90 4.72
CA TYR A 399 -2.30 13.90 4.60
C TYR A 399 -2.00 14.59 5.93
N GLU A 400 -3.02 15.14 6.60
CA GLU A 400 -2.84 15.85 7.88
C GLU A 400 -2.38 14.92 9.00
N PHE A 401 -2.97 13.73 9.09
CA PHE A 401 -2.69 12.76 10.15
C PHE A 401 -1.71 11.66 9.73
N HIS A 402 -0.82 11.92 8.76
CA HIS A 402 0.18 10.95 8.29
C HIS A 402 1.05 10.37 9.43
N LYS A 403 1.27 11.13 10.52
CA LYS A 403 1.98 10.64 11.72
C LYS A 403 1.30 9.45 12.39
N PHE A 404 -0.02 9.35 12.26
CA PHE A 404 -0.86 8.29 12.82
C PHE A 404 -1.27 7.25 11.77
N LEU A 405 -0.51 7.11 10.68
CA LEU A 405 -0.84 6.21 9.56
C LEU A 405 -1.17 4.77 10.01
N ARG A 406 -0.44 4.22 10.99
CA ARG A 406 -0.71 2.87 11.54
C ARG A 406 -2.10 2.74 12.17
N LEU A 407 -2.55 3.77 12.89
CA LEU A 407 -3.89 3.81 13.48
C LEU A 407 -4.97 3.96 12.39
N ILE A 408 -4.73 4.83 11.40
CA ILE A 408 -5.62 5.01 10.26
C ILE A 408 -5.76 3.70 9.49
N LEU A 409 -4.66 2.99 9.22
CA LEU A 409 -4.67 1.68 8.56
C LEU A 409 -5.48 0.66 9.37
N LEU A 410 -5.31 0.61 10.70
CA LEU A 410 -6.08 -0.30 11.54
C LEU A 410 -7.57 0.03 11.54
N LEU A 411 -7.93 1.32 11.59
CA LEU A 411 -9.32 1.78 11.46
C LEU A 411 -9.89 1.41 10.09
N MET A 412 -9.13 1.54 9.02
CA MET A 412 -9.55 1.17 7.68
C MET A 412 -9.73 -0.35 7.53
N HIS A 413 -8.97 -1.17 8.25
CA HIS A 413 -9.14 -2.63 8.33
C HIS A 413 -10.25 -3.09 9.29
N SER A 414 -10.99 -2.17 9.91
CA SER A 414 -12.13 -2.49 10.79
C SER A 414 -13.47 -2.72 10.08
N PHE A 415 -13.42 -2.98 8.76
CA PHE A 415 -14.58 -3.02 7.89
C PHE A 415 -15.63 -4.10 8.24
N TRP A 416 -15.29 -5.12 9.03
CA TRP A 416 -16.26 -6.10 9.51
C TRP A 416 -17.13 -5.60 10.68
N ILE A 417 -16.67 -4.60 11.45
CA ILE A 417 -17.36 -4.10 12.65
C ILE A 417 -18.77 -3.57 12.33
N PRO A 418 -18.99 -2.75 11.27
CA PRO A 418 -20.33 -2.29 10.92
C PRO A 418 -21.33 -3.43 10.67
N GLN A 419 -20.89 -4.56 10.12
CA GLN A 419 -21.75 -5.73 9.94
C GLN A 419 -22.07 -6.43 11.25
N ILE A 420 -21.08 -6.60 12.14
CA ILE A 420 -21.28 -7.19 13.48
C ILE A 420 -22.36 -6.40 14.24
N VAL A 421 -22.26 -5.06 14.21
CA VAL A 421 -23.23 -4.16 14.83
C VAL A 421 -24.62 -4.29 14.18
N THR A 422 -24.67 -4.31 12.84
CA THR A 422 -25.94 -4.45 12.10
C THR A 422 -26.63 -5.79 12.41
N ASN A 423 -25.86 -6.87 12.52
CA ASN A 423 -26.37 -8.21 12.86
C ASN A 423 -27.04 -8.23 14.24
N VAL A 424 -26.41 -7.59 15.22
CA VAL A 424 -26.93 -7.47 16.59
C VAL A 424 -28.22 -6.67 16.61
N MET A 425 -28.21 -5.49 15.98
CA MET A 425 -29.34 -4.56 15.99
C MET A 425 -30.57 -5.14 15.26
N ARG A 426 -30.38 -5.66 14.05
CA ARG A 426 -31.47 -6.14 13.18
C ARG A 426 -31.79 -7.64 13.32
N ASP A 427 -31.18 -8.33 14.27
CA ASP A 427 -31.28 -9.80 14.45
C ASP A 427 -31.08 -10.58 13.13
N SER A 428 -30.13 -10.14 12.32
CA SER A 428 -29.95 -10.70 10.98
C SER A 428 -29.28 -12.07 11.05
N ARG A 429 -29.98 -13.11 10.60
CA ARG A 429 -29.45 -14.47 10.49
C ARG A 429 -28.81 -14.70 9.12
N LYS A 430 -27.60 -15.27 9.14
CA LYS A 430 -26.82 -15.67 7.95
C LYS A 430 -26.77 -14.60 6.84
N PRO A 431 -26.32 -13.36 7.15
CA PRO A 431 -26.26 -12.27 6.17
C PRO A 431 -25.16 -12.45 5.13
N LEU A 432 -24.07 -13.13 5.50
CA LEU A 432 -22.87 -13.30 4.69
C LEU A 432 -22.52 -14.77 4.55
N HIS A 433 -21.99 -15.13 3.38
CA HIS A 433 -21.48 -16.46 3.12
C HIS A 433 -20.13 -16.69 3.83
N PRO A 434 -19.92 -17.82 4.54
CA PRO A 434 -18.68 -18.06 5.31
C PRO A 434 -17.39 -18.00 4.47
N HIS A 435 -17.43 -18.50 3.23
CA HIS A 435 -16.28 -18.44 2.33
C HIS A 435 -15.95 -17.00 1.90
N TYR A 436 -16.96 -16.12 1.83
CA TYR A 436 -16.73 -14.70 1.58
C TYR A 436 -16.03 -14.04 2.78
N ILE A 437 -16.48 -14.34 4.00
CA ILE A 437 -15.85 -13.80 5.23
C ILE A 437 -14.37 -14.19 5.29
N LEU A 438 -14.05 -15.48 5.13
CA LEU A 438 -12.67 -15.97 5.19
C LEU A 438 -11.82 -15.50 3.99
N GLY A 439 -12.36 -15.59 2.78
CA GLY A 439 -11.66 -15.20 1.56
C GLY A 439 -11.33 -13.71 1.50
N MET A 440 -12.30 -12.84 1.82
CA MET A 440 -12.08 -11.39 1.85
C MET A 440 -11.10 -10.98 2.94
N SER A 441 -11.19 -11.63 4.09
CA SER A 441 -10.26 -11.47 5.21
C SER A 441 -8.80 -11.76 4.81
N ILE A 442 -8.55 -12.92 4.19
CA ILE A 442 -7.20 -13.34 3.78
C ILE A 442 -6.66 -12.44 2.67
N THR A 443 -7.47 -12.19 1.63
CA THR A 443 -7.06 -11.38 0.49
C THR A 443 -6.73 -9.94 0.86
N ARG A 444 -7.47 -9.33 1.80
CA ARG A 444 -7.19 -7.95 2.24
C ARG A 444 -5.97 -7.85 3.17
N LEU A 445 -5.57 -8.93 3.85
CA LEU A 445 -4.33 -8.97 4.63
C LEU A 445 -3.06 -9.11 3.76
N ALA A 446 -3.17 -9.56 2.52
CA ALA A 446 -2.02 -9.84 1.66
C ALA A 446 -1.10 -8.62 1.46
N ILE A 447 -1.67 -7.44 1.17
CA ILE A 447 -0.89 -6.23 0.90
C ILE A 447 -0.20 -5.70 2.18
N PRO A 448 -0.89 -5.48 3.32
CA PRO A 448 -0.23 -5.06 4.55
C PRO A 448 0.86 -6.03 5.02
N LEU A 449 0.62 -7.34 4.92
CA LEU A 449 1.60 -8.35 5.32
C LEU A 449 2.81 -8.39 4.40
N TYR A 450 2.63 -8.18 3.09
CA TYR A 450 3.76 -8.02 2.17
C TYR A 450 4.59 -6.78 2.52
N ILE A 451 3.93 -5.65 2.78
CA ILE A 451 4.61 -4.37 2.99
C ILE A 451 5.39 -4.33 4.30
N PHE A 452 4.75 -4.75 5.41
CA PHE A 452 5.31 -4.61 6.76
C PHE A 452 5.91 -5.91 7.33
N GLY A 453 5.58 -7.06 6.74
CA GLY A 453 6.04 -8.38 7.20
C GLY A 453 7.21 -8.95 6.41
N CYS A 454 7.39 -8.56 5.14
CA CYS A 454 8.47 -9.08 4.30
C CYS A 454 9.75 -8.23 4.45
N PRO A 455 10.89 -8.81 4.91
CA PRO A 455 12.16 -8.09 5.02
C PRO A 455 12.74 -7.65 3.67
N HIS A 456 12.33 -8.31 2.58
CA HIS A 456 12.75 -7.97 1.23
C HIS A 456 11.60 -7.34 0.43
N ASN A 457 10.85 -6.43 1.04
CA ASN A 457 9.81 -5.67 0.36
C ASN A 457 10.41 -4.77 -0.74
N PHE A 458 9.69 -4.64 -1.85
CA PHE A 458 9.94 -3.65 -2.89
C PHE A 458 10.12 -2.25 -2.30
N MET A 459 9.25 -1.78 -1.41
CA MET A 459 9.30 -0.40 -0.87
C MET A 459 10.38 -0.16 0.20
N ARG A 460 11.22 -1.15 0.55
CA ARG A 460 12.29 -1.07 1.57
C ARG A 460 11.86 -0.41 2.90
N ILE A 461 10.62 -0.66 3.32
CA ILE A 461 10.09 -0.22 4.62
C ILE A 461 10.58 -1.19 5.69
N ASP A 462 11.00 -0.67 6.85
CA ASP A 462 11.43 -1.48 7.99
C ASP A 462 10.31 -2.43 8.46
N THR A 463 10.69 -3.68 8.76
CA THR A 463 9.71 -4.71 9.14
C THR A 463 9.26 -4.56 10.58
N ASP A 464 7.96 -4.34 10.77
CA ASP A 464 7.30 -4.30 12.08
C ASP A 464 6.49 -5.59 12.31
N LYS A 465 7.17 -6.66 12.76
CA LYS A 465 6.54 -7.97 13.02
C LYS A 465 5.40 -7.90 14.03
N ASN A 466 5.55 -7.08 15.08
CA ASN A 466 4.53 -6.91 16.12
C ASN A 466 3.23 -6.32 15.57
N TRP A 467 3.34 -5.32 14.68
CA TRP A 467 2.18 -4.68 14.07
C TRP A 467 1.45 -5.65 13.13
N CYS A 468 2.19 -6.45 12.36
CA CYS A 468 1.60 -7.49 11.50
C CYS A 468 0.82 -8.55 12.30
N ILE A 469 1.41 -9.04 13.40
CA ILE A 469 0.73 -9.99 14.30
C ILE A 469 -0.53 -9.35 14.89
N CYS A 470 -0.45 -8.09 15.34
CA CYS A 470 -1.59 -7.34 15.87
C CYS A 470 -2.71 -7.22 14.83
N LEU A 471 -2.38 -6.86 13.58
CA LEU A 471 -3.35 -6.76 12.50
C LEU A 471 -4.01 -8.10 12.18
N CYS A 472 -3.23 -9.20 12.11
CA CYS A 472 -3.77 -10.54 11.89
C CYS A 472 -4.72 -10.96 13.00
N ILE A 473 -4.35 -10.72 14.27
CA ILE A 473 -5.22 -11.05 15.41
C ILE A 473 -6.48 -10.18 15.39
N PHE A 474 -6.35 -8.88 15.13
CA PHE A 474 -7.48 -7.95 15.08
C PHE A 474 -8.49 -8.34 14.00
N MET A 475 -8.01 -8.61 12.80
CA MET A 475 -8.86 -8.97 11.66
C MET A 475 -9.42 -10.40 11.84
N GLY A 476 -8.61 -11.35 12.33
CA GLY A 476 -9.05 -12.70 12.67
C GLY A 476 -10.11 -12.73 13.78
N PHE A 477 -10.00 -11.85 14.79
CA PHE A 477 -10.99 -11.70 15.84
C PHE A 477 -12.34 -11.21 15.30
N GLN A 478 -12.33 -10.20 14.42
CA GLN A 478 -13.55 -9.70 13.77
C GLN A 478 -14.22 -10.79 12.91
N ALA A 479 -13.45 -11.49 12.08
CA ALA A 479 -13.95 -12.56 11.24
C ALA A 479 -14.51 -13.72 12.09
N SER A 480 -13.84 -14.06 13.20
CA SER A 480 -14.29 -15.09 14.13
C SER A 480 -15.64 -14.72 14.76
N ILE A 481 -15.84 -13.46 15.18
CA ILE A 481 -17.14 -13.00 15.70
C ILE A 481 -18.23 -13.15 14.65
N LEU A 482 -17.99 -12.77 13.40
CA LEU A 482 -18.97 -12.92 12.32
C LEU A 482 -19.32 -14.38 12.02
N LEU A 483 -18.33 -15.27 12.01
CA LEU A 483 -18.56 -16.71 11.85
C LEU A 483 -19.34 -17.28 13.04
N LEU A 484 -19.05 -16.81 14.24
CA LEU A 484 -19.76 -17.21 15.44
C LEU A 484 -21.22 -16.74 15.42
N GLN A 485 -21.47 -15.51 14.94
CA GLN A 485 -22.82 -15.00 14.68
C GLN A 485 -23.55 -15.82 13.61
N HIS A 486 -22.83 -16.39 12.64
CA HIS A 486 -23.40 -17.25 11.60
C HIS A 486 -23.89 -18.60 12.17
N TYR A 487 -23.10 -19.24 13.05
CA TYR A 487 -23.41 -20.58 13.59
C TYR A 487 -24.24 -20.55 14.89
N LEU A 488 -23.90 -19.70 15.85
CA LEU A 488 -24.55 -19.61 17.16
C LEU A 488 -25.68 -18.57 17.22
N GLY A 489 -25.82 -17.75 16.17
CA GLY A 489 -26.80 -16.68 16.08
C GLY A 489 -26.24 -15.31 16.45
N SER A 490 -26.89 -14.27 15.92
CA SER A 490 -26.55 -12.84 16.01
C SER A 490 -26.28 -12.32 17.44
N ARG A 491 -26.99 -12.87 18.43
CA ARG A 491 -27.11 -12.33 19.81
C ARG A 491 -26.53 -13.25 20.90
N TRP A 492 -25.78 -14.29 20.52
CA TRP A 492 -25.23 -15.27 21.47
C TRP A 492 -24.36 -14.65 22.60
N PHE A 493 -23.70 -13.52 22.33
CA PHE A 493 -22.78 -12.88 23.28
C PHE A 493 -23.43 -11.77 24.15
N ILE A 494 -24.70 -11.39 23.92
CA ILE A 494 -25.30 -10.20 24.56
C ILE A 494 -26.34 -10.59 25.62
N PRO A 495 -26.25 -10.07 26.86
CA PRO A 495 -27.28 -10.24 27.88
C PRO A 495 -28.63 -9.69 27.41
N ARG A 496 -29.72 -10.42 27.69
CA ARG A 496 -31.09 -10.09 27.22
C ARG A 496 -31.60 -8.69 27.59
N GLN A 497 -30.97 -8.02 28.56
CA GLN A 497 -31.37 -6.71 29.10
C GLN A 497 -31.02 -5.51 28.20
N ILE A 498 -30.10 -5.67 27.23
CA ILE A 498 -29.63 -4.58 26.34
C ILE A 498 -30.27 -4.68 24.93
N LEU A 499 -31.14 -5.69 24.71
CA LEU A 499 -31.74 -5.91 23.41
C LEU A 499 -32.94 -4.97 23.17
N PRO A 500 -33.10 -4.43 21.96
CA PRO A 500 -34.32 -3.74 21.57
C PRO A 500 -35.51 -4.71 21.58
N GLU A 501 -36.68 -4.19 21.98
CA GLU A 501 -37.91 -4.94 22.09
C GLU A 501 -38.35 -5.47 20.70
N LYS A 502 -38.63 -6.77 20.60
CA LYS A 502 -38.99 -7.44 19.35
C LYS A 502 -40.49 -7.38 19.15
N TYR A 503 -40.96 -7.05 17.94
CA TYR A 503 -42.40 -7.13 17.65
C TYR A 503 -42.86 -8.60 17.71
N SER A 504 -43.81 -8.89 18.58
CA SER A 504 -44.40 -10.23 18.70
C SER A 504 -45.45 -10.42 17.61
N TYR A 505 -45.08 -11.18 16.57
CA TYR A 505 -46.00 -11.61 15.51
C TYR A 505 -47.10 -12.56 16.00
N TYR A 506 -46.95 -13.10 17.21
CA TYR A 506 -47.93 -13.94 17.88
C TYR A 506 -48.67 -13.09 18.90
N ARG A 507 -49.80 -12.51 18.49
CA ARG A 507 -50.75 -11.82 19.37
C ARG A 507 -52.00 -12.68 19.51
N ARG A 508 -52.43 -12.94 20.75
CA ARG A 508 -53.73 -13.59 21.00
C ARG A 508 -54.85 -12.59 20.76
N PHE A 509 -55.88 -13.02 20.04
CA PHE A 509 -57.09 -12.25 19.80
C PHE A 509 -58.28 -12.99 20.42
N ASP A 510 -59.06 -12.27 21.22
CA ASP A 510 -60.37 -12.71 21.74
C ASP A 510 -61.45 -11.97 20.92
N GLN A 511 -61.80 -12.47 19.73
CA GLN A 511 -62.97 -11.99 18.97
C GLN A 511 -63.73 -13.14 18.31
N ASP A 512 -65.04 -12.91 18.14
CA ASP A 512 -66.08 -13.91 17.89
C ASP A 512 -65.79 -14.88 16.73
N PRO A 513 -66.19 -16.16 16.87
CA PRO A 513 -65.83 -17.27 15.98
C PRO A 513 -66.43 -17.23 14.56
N ASP A 514 -67.06 -16.12 14.14
CA ASP A 514 -67.91 -16.07 12.94
C ASP A 514 -67.25 -15.42 11.71
N ASN A 515 -66.01 -14.90 11.83
CA ASN A 515 -65.25 -14.39 10.70
C ASN A 515 -63.96 -15.19 10.49
N GLY A 516 -64.04 -16.28 9.72
CA GLY A 516 -62.86 -16.94 9.17
C GLY A 516 -62.09 -15.96 8.29
N THR A 517 -60.84 -15.67 8.65
CA THR A 517 -59.96 -14.84 7.80
C THR A 517 -59.15 -15.75 6.88
N ASP A 518 -59.20 -15.49 5.58
CA ASP A 518 -58.41 -16.26 4.60
C ASP A 518 -56.99 -15.72 4.49
N CYS A 519 -56.00 -16.62 4.44
CA CYS A 519 -54.62 -16.23 4.20
C CYS A 519 -54.42 -15.89 2.71
N VAL A 520 -54.12 -14.63 2.38
CA VAL A 520 -53.92 -14.16 0.99
C VAL A 520 -52.73 -14.84 0.27
N ILE A 521 -51.82 -15.48 1.00
CA ILE A 521 -50.64 -16.15 0.41
C ILE A 521 -51.01 -17.53 -0.17
N CYS A 522 -51.79 -18.33 0.56
CA CYS A 522 -52.19 -19.68 0.16
C CYS A 522 -53.68 -19.84 -0.16
N MET A 523 -54.48 -18.77 0.01
CA MET A 523 -55.92 -18.71 -0.21
C MET A 523 -56.71 -19.75 0.59
N THR A 524 -56.24 -20.08 1.80
CA THR A 524 -56.89 -21.06 2.70
C THR A 524 -57.31 -20.37 4.00
N ALA A 525 -58.43 -20.82 4.58
CA ALA A 525 -58.94 -20.31 5.85
C ALA A 525 -57.91 -20.47 6.99
N ILE A 526 -57.88 -19.49 7.89
CA ILE A 526 -57.05 -19.49 9.09
C ILE A 526 -57.94 -19.92 10.27
N ASP A 527 -57.69 -21.11 10.83
CA ASP A 527 -58.38 -21.58 12.03
C ASP A 527 -57.88 -20.81 13.26
N LEU A 528 -58.62 -19.76 13.64
CA LEU A 528 -58.31 -18.92 14.81
C LEU A 528 -58.60 -19.63 16.15
N THR A 529 -59.27 -20.78 16.13
CA THR A 529 -59.68 -21.56 17.30
C THR A 529 -58.62 -22.54 17.78
N GLN A 530 -57.66 -22.93 16.94
CA GLN A 530 -56.68 -23.97 17.23
C GLN A 530 -55.28 -23.37 17.38
N ARG A 531 -54.78 -23.31 18.62
CA ARG A 531 -53.41 -22.94 19.04
C ARG A 531 -52.80 -21.70 18.34
N SER A 532 -52.54 -20.66 19.14
CA SER A 532 -51.91 -19.38 18.78
C SER A 532 -50.55 -19.41 18.05
N ASN A 533 -50.00 -20.57 17.70
CA ASN A 533 -48.68 -20.71 17.07
C ASN A 533 -48.74 -20.88 15.54
N ASP A 534 -49.91 -21.13 14.95
CA ASP A 534 -50.05 -21.34 13.50
C ASP A 534 -50.51 -20.09 12.74
N CYS A 535 -50.81 -19.00 13.46
CA CYS A 535 -51.17 -17.70 12.89
C CYS A 535 -50.16 -16.62 13.30
N MET A 536 -49.77 -15.77 12.34
CA MET A 536 -48.97 -14.58 12.57
C MET A 536 -49.75 -13.32 12.17
N VAL A 537 -49.61 -12.27 12.99
CA VAL A 537 -50.24 -10.98 12.79
C VAL A 537 -49.16 -9.94 12.49
N THR A 538 -49.39 -9.16 11.45
CA THR A 538 -48.50 -8.06 11.06
C THR A 538 -48.84 -6.77 11.82
N PRO A 539 -47.94 -5.77 11.94
CA PRO A 539 -48.25 -4.48 12.59
C PRO A 539 -49.34 -3.64 11.91
N CYS A 540 -49.81 -4.07 10.74
CA CYS A 540 -50.94 -3.49 10.04
C CYS A 540 -52.23 -4.31 10.21
N ASP A 541 -52.22 -5.21 11.21
CA ASP A 541 -53.31 -6.07 11.66
C ASP A 541 -53.87 -7.02 10.57
N HIS A 542 -53.04 -7.41 9.59
CA HIS A 542 -53.34 -8.51 8.66
C HIS A 542 -52.85 -9.85 9.18
N PHE A 543 -53.66 -10.90 8.95
CA PHE A 543 -53.48 -12.27 9.43
C PHE A 543 -52.97 -13.20 8.33
N PHE A 544 -52.05 -14.10 8.69
CA PHE A 544 -51.49 -15.09 7.78
C PHE A 544 -51.13 -16.38 8.54
N HIS A 545 -51.06 -17.52 7.85
CA HIS A 545 -50.43 -18.72 8.45
C HIS A 545 -48.94 -18.45 8.72
N SER A 546 -48.45 -18.96 9.84
CA SER A 546 -47.05 -18.80 10.28
C SER A 546 -46.05 -19.23 9.20
N GLY A 547 -46.25 -20.40 8.61
CA GLY A 547 -45.40 -20.93 7.54
C GLY A 547 -45.52 -20.19 6.20
N CYS A 548 -46.64 -19.51 5.94
CA CYS A 548 -46.84 -18.70 4.74
C CYS A 548 -46.13 -17.34 4.87
N LEU A 549 -46.35 -16.64 5.98
CA LEU A 549 -45.71 -15.35 6.22
C LEU A 549 -44.20 -15.47 6.37
N GLN A 550 -43.69 -16.54 7.01
CA GLN A 550 -42.26 -16.77 7.14
C GLN A 550 -41.56 -16.95 5.78
N ARG A 551 -42.12 -17.77 4.89
CA ARG A 551 -41.62 -17.93 3.50
C ARG A 551 -41.70 -16.63 2.70
N TRP A 552 -42.74 -15.83 2.93
CA TRP A 552 -42.87 -14.52 2.29
C TRP A 552 -41.79 -13.54 2.79
N MET A 553 -41.56 -13.46 4.10
CA MET A 553 -40.51 -12.62 4.70
C MET A 553 -39.09 -13.01 4.24
N ASP A 554 -38.88 -14.29 3.91
CA ASP A 554 -37.63 -14.75 3.29
C ASP A 554 -37.42 -14.20 1.88
N ILE A 555 -38.46 -13.72 1.19
CA ILE A 555 -38.36 -13.13 -0.15
C ILE A 555 -38.45 -11.60 -0.08
N LYS A 556 -39.45 -11.06 0.64
CA LYS A 556 -39.73 -9.62 0.78
C LYS A 556 -40.21 -9.27 2.19
N MET A 557 -39.66 -8.20 2.76
CA MET A 557 -40.01 -7.66 4.09
C MET A 557 -41.16 -6.64 4.02
N GLU A 558 -42.26 -7.00 3.35
CA GLU A 558 -43.46 -6.17 3.18
C GLU A 558 -44.73 -7.00 3.42
N CYS A 559 -45.79 -6.39 3.94
CA CYS A 559 -47.08 -7.04 4.09
C CYS A 559 -47.66 -7.43 2.71
N PRO A 560 -48.06 -8.71 2.48
CA PRO A 560 -48.68 -9.13 1.22
C PRO A 560 -49.94 -8.34 0.84
N THR A 561 -50.71 -7.90 1.83
CA THR A 561 -51.99 -7.21 1.61
C THR A 561 -51.82 -5.73 1.35
N CYS A 562 -51.08 -5.01 2.20
CA CYS A 562 -50.99 -3.53 2.15
C CYS A 562 -49.61 -2.99 1.79
N ARG A 563 -48.60 -3.85 1.58
CA ARG A 563 -47.22 -3.50 1.24
C ARG A 563 -46.50 -2.60 2.25
N ARG A 564 -47.03 -2.45 3.47
CA ARG A 564 -46.32 -1.76 4.55
C ARG A 564 -45.07 -2.56 4.95
N PRO A 565 -43.94 -1.91 5.25
CA PRO A 565 -42.72 -2.59 5.66
C PRO A 565 -42.92 -3.34 6.97
N LEU A 566 -42.43 -4.58 7.04
CA LEU A 566 -42.53 -5.41 8.24
C LEU A 566 -41.26 -5.26 9.11
N PRO A 567 -41.39 -5.15 10.44
CA PRO A 567 -40.24 -5.21 11.33
C PRO A 567 -39.58 -6.61 11.27
N PRO A 568 -38.33 -6.77 11.72
CA PRO A 568 -37.72 -8.09 11.84
C PRO A 568 -38.38 -8.89 12.98
N ALA A 569 -38.85 -10.10 12.64
CA ALA A 569 -39.53 -11.06 13.52
C ALA A 569 -38.62 -11.83 14.45
#